data_AF-K2E7J7-F1
#
_entry.id   AF-K2E7J7-F1
#
_cell.length_a   1.000
_cell.length_b   1.000
_cell.length_c   1.000
_cell.angle_alpha   90.00
_cell.angle_beta   90.00
_cell.angle_gamma   90.00
#
_symmetry.space_group_name_H-M   'P 1'
#
loop_
_entity.id
_entity.type
_entity.pdbx_description
1 polymer ?
#
loop_
_entity_poly.entity_id
_entity_poly.type
_entity_poly.pdbx_seq_one_letter_code
_entity_poly.pdbx_strand_id
1 'polypeptide(L)'
;AKKLDLDFSKAEKAKIICGFDSRIGKGVIKKILEPELKKLATKITESINFYQREHSDQKKVEKIILTGGVSRMKKIAEELNKLLDVKIENGNPYTNLPLLNKMQKIPQNKISSYPTALGLALRIK
;
A
#
# COMPACT_ATOMS: atom_id res chain seq x y z
N ALA A 1 11.46 3.28 14.83
CA ALA A 1 12.12 2.83 16.06
C ALA A 1 13.35 3.69 16.32
N LYS A 2 14.51 3.35 15.73
CA LYS A 2 15.81 4.03 15.98
C LYS A 2 15.78 5.57 15.89
N LYS A 3 15.25 6.16 14.81
CA LYS A 3 15.26 7.63 14.61
C LYS A 3 14.44 8.43 15.64
N LEU A 4 13.51 7.80 16.35
CA LEU A 4 12.64 8.46 17.33
C LEU A 4 12.76 7.84 18.72
N ASP A 5 13.73 6.96 18.92
CA ASP A 5 13.90 6.18 20.14
C ASP A 5 12.59 5.55 20.66
N LEU A 6 11.83 4.98 19.72
CA LEU A 6 10.58 4.29 20.02
C LEU A 6 10.79 2.78 19.98
N ASP A 7 10.15 2.08 20.92
CA ASP A 7 9.88 0.65 20.79
C ASP A 7 9.24 0.33 19.42
N PHE A 8 9.52 -0.87 18.92
CA PHE A 8 9.03 -1.33 17.62
C PHE A 8 7.51 -1.26 17.51
N SER A 9 6.75 -1.70 18.53
CA SER A 9 5.29 -1.68 18.49
C SER A 9 4.75 -0.25 18.42
N LYS A 10 5.35 0.66 19.20
CA LYS A 10 5.01 2.10 19.17
C LYS A 10 5.36 2.72 17.81
N ALA A 11 6.52 2.38 17.26
CA ALA A 11 6.95 2.85 15.95
C ALA A 11 6.04 2.35 14.82
N GLU A 12 5.59 1.10 14.86
CA GLU A 12 4.68 0.54 13.87
C GLU A 12 3.32 1.23 13.91
N LYS A 13 2.77 1.47 15.12
CA LYS A 13 1.53 2.24 15.29
C LYS A 13 1.67 3.66 14.75
N ALA A 14 2.76 4.35 15.09
CA ALA A 14 3.04 5.70 14.58
C ALA A 14 3.18 5.70 13.04
N LYS A 15 3.82 4.69 12.46
CA LYS A 15 3.95 4.52 11.01
C LYS A 15 2.58 4.42 10.33
N ILE A 16 1.67 3.60 10.85
CA ILE A 16 0.33 3.44 10.26
C ILE A 16 -0.54 4.69 10.46
N ILE A 17 -0.58 5.25 11.68
CA ILE A 17 -1.48 6.35 12.05
C ILE A 17 -1.05 7.68 11.42
N CYS A 18 0.23 8.03 11.55
CA CYS A 18 0.75 9.29 11.01
C CYS A 18 1.02 9.17 9.51
N GLY A 19 1.62 8.05 9.09
CA GLY A 19 1.98 7.77 7.70
C GLY A 19 2.70 8.96 7.05
N PHE A 20 2.15 9.41 5.92
CA PHE A 20 2.63 10.55 5.15
C PHE A 20 1.75 11.81 5.32
N ASP A 21 0.88 11.87 6.34
CA ASP A 21 0.08 13.07 6.61
C ASP A 21 0.87 14.11 7.41
N SER A 22 1.28 15.19 6.76
CA SER A 22 2.09 16.26 7.37
C SER A 22 1.37 17.01 8.49
N ARG A 23 0.04 16.91 8.56
CA ARG A 23 -0.79 17.52 9.61
C ARG A 23 -0.68 16.78 10.96
N ILE A 24 -0.27 15.51 10.95
CA ILE A 24 -0.18 14.67 12.15
C ILE A 24 1.28 14.63 12.63
N GLY A 25 1.51 14.81 13.93
CA GLY A 25 2.85 14.71 14.52
C GLY A 25 3.86 15.65 13.86
N LYS A 26 3.41 16.82 13.39
CA LYS A 26 4.21 17.84 12.68
C LYS A 26 4.97 17.29 11.45
N GLY A 27 4.48 16.20 10.85
CA GLY A 27 5.10 15.58 9.67
C GLY A 27 6.45 14.90 9.93
N VAL A 28 6.84 14.68 11.19
CA VAL A 28 8.12 14.05 11.54
C VAL A 28 8.22 12.64 10.94
N ILE A 29 7.14 11.86 11.01
CA ILE A 29 7.07 10.51 10.44
C ILE A 29 7.21 10.56 8.91
N LYS A 30 6.53 11.49 8.23
CA LYS A 30 6.68 11.69 6.78
C LYS A 30 8.14 11.91 6.40
N LYS A 31 8.82 12.87 7.05
CA LYS A 31 10.23 13.18 6.78
C LYS A 31 11.15 11.98 6.96
N ILE A 32 10.86 11.13 7.94
CA ILE A 32 11.62 9.91 8.19
C ILE A 32 11.41 8.86 7.09
N LEU A 33 10.17 8.71 6.61
CA LEU A 33 9.78 7.69 5.64
C LEU A 33 10.02 8.10 4.17
N GLU A 34 10.10 9.39 3.87
CA GLU A 34 10.20 9.91 2.51
C GLU A 34 11.38 9.33 1.70
N PRO A 35 12.60 9.17 2.26
CA PRO A 35 13.70 8.54 1.51
C PRO A 35 13.40 7.08 1.14
N GLU A 36 12.73 6.34 2.03
CA GLU A 36 12.34 4.95 1.77
C GLU A 36 11.20 4.86 0.75
N LEU A 37 10.29 5.85 0.75
CA LEU A 37 9.25 5.95 -0.27
C LEU A 37 9.85 6.20 -1.66
N LYS A 38 10.85 7.08 -1.77
CA LYS A 38 11.55 7.34 -3.04
C LYS A 38 12.25 6.08 -3.56
N LYS A 39 12.95 5.34 -2.69
CA LYS A 39 13.55 4.04 -3.06
C LYS A 39 12.50 3.04 -3.54
N LEU A 40 11.34 2.99 -2.88
CA LEU A 40 10.23 2.13 -3.30
C LEU A 40 9.71 2.54 -4.67
N ALA A 41 9.51 3.84 -4.93
CA ALA A 41 9.07 4.34 -6.23
C ALA A 41 10.05 3.94 -7.34
N THR A 42 11.36 4.11 -7.12
CA THR A 42 12.40 3.66 -8.07
C THR A 42 12.26 2.16 -8.38
N LYS A 43 12.13 1.31 -7.37
CA LYS A 43 11.95 -0.14 -7.57
C LYS A 43 10.66 -0.50 -8.29
N ILE A 44 9.58 0.26 -8.06
CA ILE A 44 8.32 0.09 -8.79
C ILE A 44 8.53 0.41 -10.27
N THR A 45 9.17 1.54 -10.59
CA THR A 45 9.49 1.92 -11.97
C THR A 45 10.37 0.88 -12.65
N GLU A 46 11.41 0.39 -11.97
CA GLU A 46 12.28 -0.68 -12.49
C GLU A 46 11.48 -1.96 -12.79
N SER A 47 10.56 -2.34 -11.91
CA SER A 47 9.69 -3.51 -12.09
C SER A 47 8.74 -3.35 -13.28
N ILE A 48 8.15 -2.16 -13.45
CA ILE A 48 7.27 -1.84 -14.59
C ILE A 48 8.06 -1.89 -15.90
N ASN A 49 9.25 -1.29 -15.92
CA ASN A 49 10.12 -1.29 -17.10
C ASN A 49 10.56 -2.71 -17.47
N PHE A 50 10.90 -3.53 -16.47
CA PHE A 50 11.21 -4.94 -16.68
C PHE A 50 10.02 -5.68 -17.29
N TYR A 51 8.84 -5.57 -16.68
CA TYR A 51 7.61 -6.22 -17.18
C TYR A 51 7.32 -5.83 -18.64
N GLN A 52 7.40 -4.53 -18.97
CA GLN A 52 7.12 -4.02 -20.32
C GLN A 52 8.17 -4.45 -21.35
N ARG A 53 9.44 -4.58 -20.97
CA ARG A 53 10.49 -5.09 -21.88
C ARG A 53 10.27 -6.55 -22.22
N GLU A 54 9.96 -7.38 -21.23
CA GLU A 54 9.71 -8.82 -21.43
C GLU A 54 8.38 -9.09 -22.16
N HIS A 55 7.46 -8.13 -22.15
CA HIS A 55 6.13 -8.25 -22.76
C HIS A 55 5.82 -7.04 -23.64
N SER A 56 6.68 -6.75 -24.62
CA SER A 56 6.60 -5.57 -25.50
C SER A 56 5.24 -5.40 -26.18
N ASP A 57 4.58 -6.51 -26.48
CA ASP A 57 3.33 -6.55 -27.24
C ASP A 57 2.09 -6.40 -26.33
N GLN A 58 2.29 -6.38 -25.01
CA GLN A 58 1.23 -6.20 -24.02
C GLN A 58 0.97 -4.73 -23.74
N LYS A 59 -0.25 -4.45 -23.29
CA LYS A 59 -0.66 -3.10 -22.87
C LYS A 59 0.21 -2.60 -21.72
N LYS A 60 0.46 -1.28 -21.74
CA LYS A 60 1.15 -0.58 -20.66
C LYS A 60 0.39 -0.73 -19.34
N VAL A 61 1.12 -0.67 -18.23
CA VAL A 61 0.52 -0.68 -16.89
C VAL A 61 -0.26 0.62 -16.66
N GLU A 62 -1.58 0.53 -16.64
CA GLU A 62 -2.47 1.70 -16.45
C GLU A 62 -2.70 2.04 -14.98
N LYS A 63 -2.54 1.07 -14.08
CA LYS A 63 -2.90 1.22 -12.67
C LYS A 63 -2.12 0.30 -11.73
N ILE A 64 -1.80 0.80 -10.55
CA ILE A 64 -1.18 0.07 -9.44
C ILE A 64 -2.18 -0.03 -8.28
N ILE A 65 -2.44 -1.26 -7.83
CA ILE A 65 -3.28 -1.53 -6.66
C ILE A 65 -2.41 -1.84 -5.45
N LEU A 66 -2.44 -0.98 -4.44
CA LEU A 66 -1.70 -1.19 -3.20
C LEU A 66 -2.42 -2.20 -2.29
N THR A 67 -1.71 -3.24 -1.87
CA THR A 67 -2.21 -4.27 -0.96
C THR A 67 -1.23 -4.52 0.19
N GLY A 68 -1.64 -5.32 1.18
CA GLY A 68 -0.81 -5.69 2.33
C GLY A 68 -0.90 -4.71 3.50
N GLY A 69 -0.01 -4.88 4.49
CA GLY A 69 0.00 -4.03 5.68
C GLY A 69 0.47 -2.59 5.42
N VAL A 70 1.38 -2.42 4.46
CA VAL A 70 2.00 -1.13 4.10
C VAL A 70 0.98 -0.18 3.44
N SER A 71 0.01 -0.70 2.67
CA SER A 71 -1.04 0.11 2.02
C SER A 71 -1.96 0.82 3.03
N ARG A 72 -1.93 0.41 4.30
CA ARG A 72 -2.71 1.01 5.39
C ARG A 72 -2.10 2.32 5.92
N MET A 73 -0.86 2.65 5.54
CA MET A 73 -0.23 3.90 5.94
C MET A 73 -1.00 5.10 5.38
N LYS A 74 -1.31 6.06 6.25
CA LYS A 74 -2.06 7.25 5.86
C LYS A 74 -1.38 7.98 4.71
N LYS A 75 -2.14 8.29 3.64
CA LYS A 75 -1.71 9.01 2.42
C LYS A 75 -0.60 8.36 1.59
N ILE A 76 -0.27 7.08 1.78
CA ILE A 76 0.78 6.44 0.96
C ILE A 76 0.46 6.43 -0.53
N ALA A 77 -0.78 6.13 -0.92
CA ALA A 77 -1.19 6.14 -2.31
C ALA A 77 -1.07 7.55 -2.93
N GLU A 78 -1.47 8.59 -2.18
CA GLU A 78 -1.35 9.98 -2.61
C GLU A 78 0.11 10.39 -2.86
N GLU A 79 1.02 9.99 -1.97
CA GLU A 79 2.44 10.32 -2.16
C GLU A 79 3.08 9.51 -3.29
N LEU A 80 2.70 8.24 -3.49
CA LEU A 80 3.20 7.47 -4.63
C LEU A 80 2.66 8.01 -5.97
N ASN A 81 1.40 8.46 -6.04
CA ASN A 81 0.85 9.12 -7.24
C ASN A 81 1.62 10.38 -7.63
N LYS A 82 2.29 11.07 -6.69
CA LYS A 82 3.15 12.23 -6.99
C LYS A 82 4.51 11.83 -7.57
N LEU A 83 4.96 10.62 -7.29
CA LEU A 83 6.28 10.12 -7.67
C LEU A 83 6.24 9.28 -8.95
N LEU A 84 5.07 8.75 -9.31
CA LEU A 84 4.88 7.78 -10.38
C LEU A 84 3.78 8.28 -11.32
N ASP A 85 4.04 8.21 -12.63
CA ASP A 85 3.10 8.61 -13.69
C ASP A 85 2.10 7.49 -14.03
N VAL A 86 1.69 6.71 -13.02
CA VAL A 86 0.73 5.61 -13.15
C VAL A 86 -0.29 5.78 -12.04
N LYS A 87 -1.57 5.59 -12.33
CA LYS A 87 -2.64 5.73 -11.33
C LYS A 87 -2.44 4.74 -10.19
N ILE A 88 -2.42 5.23 -8.95
CA ILE A 88 -2.24 4.39 -7.74
C ILE A 88 -3.46 4.50 -6.85
N GLU A 89 -4.00 3.36 -6.44
CA GLU A 89 -5.12 3.29 -5.51
C GLU A 89 -4.95 2.19 -4.47
N ASN A 90 -5.61 2.36 -3.32
CA ASN A 90 -5.66 1.31 -2.32
C ASN A 90 -6.61 0.20 -2.76
N GLY A 91 -6.12 -1.04 -2.77
CA GLY A 91 -6.94 -2.20 -3.06
C GLY A 91 -7.93 -2.47 -1.93
N ASN A 92 -9.19 -2.68 -2.31
CA ASN A 92 -10.21 -3.27 -1.44
C ASN A 92 -10.42 -4.75 -1.83
N PRO A 93 -9.97 -5.71 -1.00
CA PRO A 93 -10.19 -7.14 -1.26
C PRO A 93 -11.67 -7.53 -1.39
N TYR A 94 -12.60 -6.71 -0.88
CA TYR A 94 -14.03 -6.95 -1.02
C TYR A 94 -14.63 -6.52 -2.36
N THR A 95 -13.89 -5.83 -3.22
CA THR A 95 -14.41 -5.35 -4.53
C THR A 95 -15.04 -6.47 -5.34
N ASN A 96 -14.49 -7.69 -5.27
CA ASN A 96 -15.00 -8.86 -6.00
C ASN A 96 -15.78 -9.83 -5.09
N LEU A 97 -16.10 -9.44 -3.85
CA LEU A 97 -16.70 -10.28 -2.82
C LEU A 97 -17.87 -9.56 -2.10
N PRO A 98 -18.93 -9.17 -2.82
CA PRO A 98 -20.00 -8.32 -2.28
C PRO A 98 -20.75 -8.97 -1.11
N LEU A 99 -20.87 -10.31 -1.08
CA LEU A 99 -21.49 -11.04 0.02
C LEU A 99 -20.68 -10.93 1.31
N LEU A 100 -19.36 -11.11 1.23
CA LEU A 100 -18.47 -10.98 2.40
C LEU A 100 -18.39 -9.52 2.88
N ASN A 101 -18.47 -8.55 1.97
CA ASN A 101 -18.52 -7.14 2.31
C ASN A 101 -19.72 -6.84 3.23
N LYS A 102 -20.91 -7.36 2.89
CA LYS A 102 -22.13 -7.17 3.70
C LYS A 102 -22.01 -7.75 5.11
N MET A 103 -21.29 -8.86 5.26
CA MET A 103 -21.11 -9.51 6.56
C MET A 103 -20.10 -8.77 7.46
N GLN A 104 -19.32 -7.82 6.93
CA GLN A 104 -18.31 -7.03 7.65
C GLN A 104 -17.41 -7.88 8.57
N LYS A 105 -17.09 -9.11 8.17
CA LYS A 105 -16.38 -10.09 9.04
C LYS A 105 -14.96 -9.65 9.39
N ILE A 106 -14.34 -8.81 8.57
CA ILE A 106 -12.98 -8.30 8.80
C ILE A 106 -13.06 -6.78 8.94
N PRO A 107 -12.48 -6.20 10.00
CA PRO A 107 -12.43 -4.75 10.16
C PRO A 107 -11.82 -4.06 8.93
N GLN A 108 -12.42 -2.95 8.50
CA GLN A 108 -12.00 -2.21 7.30
C GLN A 108 -10.54 -1.73 7.39
N ASN A 109 -10.05 -1.45 8.60
CA ASN A 109 -8.66 -1.07 8.82
C ASN A 109 -7.68 -2.24 8.74
N LYS A 110 -8.13 -3.49 8.60
CA LYS A 110 -7.32 -4.70 8.50
C LYS A 110 -7.50 -5.42 7.16
N ILE A 111 -8.61 -5.21 6.45
CA ILE A 111 -8.96 -5.95 5.24
C ILE A 111 -7.84 -5.98 4.19
N SER A 112 -7.12 -4.87 3.96
CA SER A 112 -6.02 -4.80 2.99
C SER A 112 -4.89 -5.81 3.23
N SER A 113 -4.80 -6.40 4.43
CA SER A 113 -3.85 -7.46 4.77
C SER A 113 -4.34 -8.88 4.46
N TYR A 114 -5.60 -9.07 4.05
CA TYR A 114 -6.21 -10.38 3.78
C TYR A 114 -6.43 -10.76 2.30
N PRO A 115 -5.98 -10.04 1.25
CA PRO A 115 -6.28 -10.43 -0.12
C PRO A 115 -5.78 -11.84 -0.47
N THR A 116 -4.62 -12.25 0.05
CA THR A 116 -4.07 -13.60 -0.17
C THR A 116 -4.96 -14.68 0.48
N ALA A 117 -5.34 -14.51 1.75
CA ALA A 117 -6.17 -15.48 2.46
C ALA A 117 -7.56 -15.60 1.82
N LEU A 118 -8.16 -14.47 1.42
CA LEU A 118 -9.43 -14.45 0.70
C LEU A 118 -9.30 -15.15 -0.67
N GLY A 119 -8.23 -14.86 -1.42
CA GLY A 119 -7.96 -15.49 -2.71
C GLY A 119 -7.80 -17.00 -2.63
N LEU A 120 -7.15 -17.50 -1.56
CA LEU A 120 -7.05 -18.94 -1.29
C LEU A 120 -8.41 -19.56 -0.95
N ALA A 121 -9.22 -18.89 -0.11
CA ALA A 121 -10.55 -19.37 0.25
C ALA A 121 -11.53 -19.43 -0.94
N LEU A 122 -11.33 -18.59 -1.96
CA LEU A 122 -12.15 -18.63 -3.19
C LEU A 122 -11.88 -19.87 -4.05
N ARG A 123 -10.77 -20.56 -3.85
CA ARG A 123 -10.45 -21.80 -4.58
C ARG A 123 -11.12 -23.04 -4.00
N ILE A 124 -11.93 -22.91 -2.94
CA ILE A 124 -12.69 -24.03 -2.40
C ILE A 124 -13.73 -24.43 -3.46
N LYS A 125 -13.40 -25.49 -4.20
CA LYS A 125 -14.34 -26.28 -5.01
C LYS A 125 -15.21 -27.12 -4.08
#